data_AF-A0A0F7PA78-F1
#
_entry.id   AF-A0A0F7PA78-F1
#
_cell.length_a   1.000
_cell.length_b   1.000
_cell.length_c   1.000
_cell.angle_alpha   90.00
_cell.angle_beta   90.00
_cell.angle_gamma   90.00
#
_symmetry.space_group_name_H-M   'P 1'
#
loop_
_entity.id
_entity.type
_entity.pdbx_description
1 polymer ?
#
loop_
_entity_poly.entity_id
_entity_poly.type
_entity_poly.pdbx_seq_one_letter_code
_entity_poly.pdbx_strand_id
1 'polypeptide(L)'
;MDSMHPTPDWDADAHQDVVDAFAALDDAVITVWGADWCPDTRDELPPFAAALDAAGFDEARIEQIEVDSEKTGKGTEEYGIEYIPSIVVEREDEEIARFVESEPVPAAVHLASQFSDVDPEDY
;
A
#
# COMPACT_ATOMS: atom_id res chain seq x y z
N MET A 1 6.95 -10.60 -2.66
CA MET A 1 8.21 -10.05 -2.12
C MET A 1 8.24 -10.20 -0.61
N ASP A 2 9.42 -10.31 0.01
CA ASP A 2 9.56 -10.46 1.48
C ASP A 2 9.08 -9.21 2.23
N SER A 3 9.25 -8.02 1.63
CA SER A 3 8.82 -6.74 2.20
C SER A 3 7.29 -6.60 2.33
N MET A 4 6.50 -7.48 1.70
CA MET A 4 5.04 -7.55 1.89
C MET A 4 4.65 -8.52 3.02
N HIS A 5 5.59 -8.91 3.88
CA HIS A 5 5.31 -9.63 5.12
C HIS A 5 4.90 -8.64 6.21
N PRO A 6 3.74 -8.83 6.89
CA PRO A 6 3.30 -7.98 7.98
C PRO A 6 4.34 -7.85 9.10
N THR A 7 4.60 -6.62 9.56
CA THR A 7 5.38 -6.44 10.79
C THR A 7 4.55 -6.86 12.02
N PRO A 8 5.10 -7.66 12.95
CA PRO A 8 4.33 -8.20 14.08
C PRO A 8 3.98 -7.16 15.16
N ASP A 9 4.66 -6.00 15.15
CA ASP A 9 4.54 -4.97 16.19
C ASP A 9 3.66 -3.78 15.75
N TRP A 10 2.93 -3.90 14.63
CA TRP A 10 2.01 -2.83 14.20
C TRP A 10 0.79 -2.76 15.12
N ASP A 11 0.49 -1.57 15.64
CA ASP A 11 -0.58 -1.35 16.61
C ASP A 11 -1.91 -1.07 15.88
N ALA A 12 -2.67 -2.13 15.62
CA ALA A 12 -3.97 -2.03 14.96
C ALA A 12 -5.00 -1.22 15.75
N ASP A 13 -4.97 -1.30 17.09
CA ASP A 13 -5.89 -0.55 17.95
C ASP A 13 -5.64 0.97 17.85
N ALA A 14 -4.38 1.38 17.62
CA ALA A 14 -4.00 2.78 17.38
C ALA A 14 -4.35 3.29 15.97
N HIS A 15 -4.72 2.40 15.03
CA HIS A 15 -4.99 2.72 13.63
C HIS A 15 -6.36 2.17 13.17
N GLN A 16 -7.34 2.13 14.07
CA GLN A 16 -8.63 1.46 13.82
C GLN A 16 -9.39 2.04 12.63
N ASP A 17 -9.34 3.35 12.42
CA ASP A 17 -9.94 4.04 11.27
C ASP A 17 -9.29 3.63 9.94
N VAL A 18 -7.97 3.44 9.90
CA VAL A 18 -7.25 2.89 8.74
C VAL A 18 -7.68 1.44 8.49
N VAL A 19 -7.75 0.62 9.54
CA VAL A 19 -8.21 -0.78 9.44
C VAL A 19 -9.64 -0.83 8.89
N ASP A 20 -10.56 -0.03 9.44
CA ASP A 20 -11.96 0.04 9.03
C ASP A 20 -12.09 0.51 7.56
N ALA A 21 -11.24 1.47 7.14
CA ALA A 21 -11.23 1.97 5.78
C ALA A 21 -10.88 0.87 4.76
N PHE A 22 -9.82 0.09 5.01
CA PHE A 22 -9.47 -1.03 4.13
C PHE A 22 -10.47 -2.20 4.22
N ALA A 23 -11.04 -2.46 5.39
CA ALA A 23 -12.05 -3.50 5.57
C ALA A 23 -13.35 -3.21 4.79
N ALA A 24 -13.65 -1.93 4.56
CA ALA A 24 -14.80 -1.48 3.76
C ALA A 24 -14.57 -1.49 2.24
N LEU A 25 -13.34 -1.78 1.77
CA LEU A 25 -13.02 -1.86 0.34
C LEU A 25 -13.45 -3.21 -0.27
N ASP A 26 -14.73 -3.28 -0.61
CA ASP A 26 -15.28 -4.35 -1.45
C ASP A 26 -14.81 -4.21 -2.90
N ASP A 27 -14.44 -5.33 -3.52
CA ASP A 27 -14.06 -5.45 -4.95
C ASP A 27 -12.87 -4.59 -5.42
N ALA A 28 -12.12 -3.98 -4.49
CA ALA A 28 -10.89 -3.26 -4.81
C ALA A 28 -9.71 -4.22 -5.04
N VAL A 29 -8.80 -3.84 -5.93
CA VAL A 29 -7.51 -4.49 -6.19
C VAL A 29 -6.39 -3.53 -5.78
N ILE A 30 -5.36 -4.05 -5.13
CA ILE A 30 -4.18 -3.29 -4.73
C ILE A 30 -2.99 -3.78 -5.54
N THR A 31 -2.38 -2.89 -6.32
CA THR A 31 -1.15 -3.18 -7.04
C THR A 31 0.04 -2.49 -6.36
N VAL A 32 1.06 -3.27 -6.01
CA VAL A 32 2.26 -2.82 -5.30
C VAL A 32 3.48 -3.02 -6.18
N TRP A 33 4.17 -1.93 -6.51
CA TRP A 33 5.50 -1.96 -7.13
C TRP A 33 6.56 -1.77 -6.05
N GLY A 34 7.48 -2.72 -5.94
CA GLY A 34 8.53 -2.69 -4.93
C GLY A 34 9.65 -3.68 -5.21
N ALA A 35 10.73 -3.61 -4.44
CA ALA A 35 11.77 -4.62 -4.48
C ALA A 35 12.52 -4.76 -3.16
N ASP A 36 12.84 -5.99 -2.76
CA ASP A 36 13.48 -6.29 -1.47
C ASP A 36 14.92 -5.73 -1.34
N TRP A 37 15.54 -5.23 -2.42
CA TRP A 37 16.84 -4.55 -2.33
C TRP A 37 16.70 -3.07 -1.93
N CYS A 38 15.50 -2.49 -2.05
CA CYS A 38 15.22 -1.08 -1.78
C CYS A 38 14.94 -0.86 -0.28
N PRO A 39 15.64 0.06 0.40
CA PRO A 39 15.39 0.38 1.80
C PRO A 39 13.97 0.90 2.04
N ASP A 40 13.48 1.82 1.21
CA ASP A 40 12.16 2.44 1.40
C ASP A 40 11.04 1.41 1.24
N THR A 41 11.21 0.43 0.34
CA THR A 41 10.29 -0.71 0.22
C THR A 41 10.26 -1.54 1.50
N ARG A 42 11.41 -1.79 2.10
CA ARG A 42 11.54 -2.57 3.34
C ARG A 42 11.02 -1.84 4.57
N ASP A 43 11.01 -0.53 4.53
CA ASP A 43 10.53 0.30 5.64
C ASP A 43 9.00 0.52 5.55
N GLU A 44 8.47 0.82 4.36
CA GLU A 44 7.05 1.19 4.17
C GLU A 44 6.11 -0.01 3.97
N LEU A 45 6.53 -1.06 3.28
CA LEU A 45 5.61 -2.17 2.93
C LEU A 45 5.24 -3.09 4.11
N PRO A 46 6.12 -3.41 5.08
CA PRO A 46 5.73 -4.26 6.21
C PRO A 46 4.62 -3.69 7.11
N PRO A 47 4.60 -2.39 7.49
CA PRO A 47 3.47 -1.82 8.22
C PRO A 47 2.21 -1.71 7.35
N PHE A 48 2.35 -1.43 6.04
CA PHE A 48 1.22 -1.47 5.11
C PHE A 48 0.58 -2.86 5.03
N ALA A 49 1.40 -3.90 4.90
CA ALA A 49 0.94 -5.29 4.91
C ALA A 49 0.25 -5.66 6.23
N ALA A 50 0.73 -5.16 7.36
CA ALA A 50 0.08 -5.36 8.66
C ALA A 50 -1.30 -4.68 8.75
N ALA A 51 -1.46 -3.49 8.18
CA ALA A 51 -2.76 -2.83 8.10
C ALA A 51 -3.77 -3.64 7.26
N LEU A 52 -3.34 -4.18 6.11
CA LEU A 52 -4.17 -5.03 5.26
C LEU A 52 -4.55 -6.35 5.94
N ASP A 53 -3.61 -6.99 6.65
CA ASP A 53 -3.85 -8.21 7.42
C ASP A 53 -4.87 -7.96 8.55
N ALA A 54 -4.70 -6.87 9.30
CA ALA A 54 -5.64 -6.46 10.35
C ALA A 54 -7.04 -6.15 9.81
N ALA A 55 -7.14 -5.56 8.61
CA ALA A 55 -8.40 -5.31 7.92
C ALA A 55 -9.05 -6.58 7.35
N GLY A 56 -8.34 -7.72 7.35
CA GLY A 56 -8.81 -8.94 6.69
C GLY A 56 -8.94 -8.78 5.17
N PHE A 57 -8.12 -7.91 4.57
CA PHE A 57 -8.11 -7.72 3.13
C PHE A 57 -7.70 -9.01 2.42
N ASP A 58 -8.36 -9.35 1.32
CA ASP A 58 -8.10 -10.62 0.63
C ASP A 58 -6.76 -10.54 -0.11
N GLU A 59 -5.79 -11.36 0.30
CA GLU A 59 -4.48 -11.42 -0.34
C GLU A 59 -4.56 -11.76 -1.84
N ALA A 60 -5.62 -12.44 -2.29
CA ALA A 60 -5.84 -12.73 -3.70
C ALA A 60 -6.13 -11.47 -4.54
N ARG A 61 -6.48 -10.34 -3.90
CA ARG A 61 -6.71 -9.03 -4.51
C ARG A 61 -5.49 -8.11 -4.41
N ILE A 62 -4.32 -8.63 -4.00
CA ILE A 62 -3.07 -7.87 -3.93
C ILE A 62 -2.12 -8.36 -5.02
N GLU A 63 -1.89 -7.54 -6.05
CA GLU A 63 -0.87 -7.78 -7.06
C GLU A 63 0.48 -7.21 -6.62
N GLN A 64 1.49 -8.06 -6.47
CA GLN A 64 2.85 -7.66 -6.14
C GLN A 64 3.73 -7.71 -7.39
N ILE A 65 4.28 -6.56 -7.79
CA ILE A 65 5.14 -6.41 -8.96
C ILE A 65 6.55 -6.07 -8.50
N GLU A 66 7.46 -7.04 -8.65
CA GLU A 66 8.88 -6.82 -8.40
C GLU A 66 9.52 -6.05 -9.56
N VAL A 67 10.31 -5.03 -9.22
CA VAL A 67 11.05 -4.22 -10.20
C VAL A 67 12.56 -4.50 -10.14
N ASP A 68 13.24 -4.24 -11.25
CA ASP A 68 14.70 -4.33 -11.33
C ASP A 68 15.41 -3.13 -10.67
N SER A 69 16.75 -3.12 -10.71
CA SER A 69 17.57 -2.03 -10.14
C SER A 69 17.36 -0.66 -10.78
N GLU A 70 16.78 -0.61 -11.98
CA GLU A 70 16.38 0.61 -12.67
C GLU A 70 14.92 0.98 -12.38
N LYS A 71 14.29 0.30 -11.39
CA LYS A 71 12.90 0.46 -10.98
C LYS A 71 11.90 0.15 -12.11
N THR A 72 12.28 -0.69 -13.06
CA THR A 72 11.44 -1.10 -14.18
C THR A 72 10.79 -2.46 -13.92
N GLY A 73 9.53 -2.62 -14.31
CA GLY A 73 8.76 -3.85 -14.13
C GLY A 73 7.46 -3.85 -14.94
N LYS A 74 6.61 -4.87 -14.75
CA LYS A 74 5.29 -4.94 -15.39
C LYS A 74 4.49 -3.68 -15.02
N GLY A 75 3.94 -2.98 -16.01
CA GLY A 75 3.04 -1.83 -15.77
C GLY A 75 3.72 -0.55 -15.27
N THR A 76 5.04 -0.50 -15.05
CA THR A 76 5.68 0.72 -14.52
C THR A 76 5.54 1.90 -15.48
N GLU A 77 5.69 1.69 -16.79
CA GLU A 77 5.48 2.75 -17.80
C GLU A 77 4.00 3.17 -17.92
N GLU A 78 3.08 2.21 -17.80
CA GLU A 78 1.63 2.43 -17.93
C GLU A 78 1.08 3.26 -16.76
N TYR A 79 1.52 2.94 -15.54
CA TYR A 79 1.08 3.58 -14.30
C TYR A 79 1.97 4.77 -13.88
N GLY A 80 3.00 5.12 -14.67
CA GLY A 80 3.90 6.23 -14.37
C GLY A 80 4.74 6.03 -13.10
N ILE A 81 5.20 4.81 -12.86
CA ILE A 81 5.98 4.45 -11.67
C ILE A 81 7.43 4.85 -11.86
N GLU A 82 7.86 5.90 -11.16
CA GLU A 82 9.25 6.39 -11.15
C GLU A 82 10.00 6.07 -9.84
N TYR A 83 9.26 5.84 -8.75
CA TYR A 83 9.77 5.62 -7.39
C TYR A 83 9.17 4.37 -6.78
N ILE A 84 9.89 3.75 -5.84
CA ILE A 84 9.42 2.57 -5.12
C ILE A 84 9.63 2.74 -3.60
N PRO A 85 8.67 2.28 -2.78
CA PRO A 85 7.46 1.60 -3.19
C PRO A 85 6.46 2.58 -3.83
N SER A 86 5.65 2.04 -4.73
CA SER A 86 4.44 2.71 -5.22
C SER A 86 3.28 1.75 -5.08
N ILE A 87 2.14 2.24 -4.62
CA ILE A 87 0.95 1.44 -4.38
C ILE A 87 -0.22 2.13 -5.06
N VAL A 88 -1.03 1.37 -5.78
CA VAL A 88 -2.25 1.85 -6.43
C VAL A 88 -3.41 0.99 -5.96
N VAL A 89 -4.52 1.65 -5.62
CA VAL A 89 -5.79 1.00 -5.27
C VAL A 89 -6.79 1.30 -6.37
N GLU A 90 -7.31 0.24 -6.99
CA GLU A 90 -8.27 0.31 -8.08
C GLU A 90 -9.60 -0.32 -7.67
N ARG A 91 -10.72 0.31 -8.05
CA ARG A 91 -12.06 -0.23 -7.89
C ARG A 91 -12.86 0.04 -9.15
N GLU A 92 -13.53 -0.98 -9.70
CA GLU A 92 -14.28 -0.85 -10.96
C GLU A 92 -13.44 -0.26 -12.12
N ASP A 93 -12.17 -0.67 -12.21
CA ASP A 93 -11.17 -0.18 -13.18
C ASP A 93 -10.83 1.33 -13.07
N GLU A 94 -11.19 1.97 -11.94
CA GLU A 94 -10.80 3.35 -11.61
C GLU A 94 -9.78 3.37 -10.47
N GLU A 95 -8.69 4.11 -10.64
CA GLU A 95 -7.74 4.42 -9.57
C GLU A 95 -8.40 5.35 -8.54
N ILE A 96 -8.60 4.84 -7.32
CA ILE A 96 -9.23 5.59 -6.22
C ILE A 96 -8.22 6.11 -5.20
N ALA A 97 -7.01 5.54 -5.17
CA ALA A 97 -5.92 6.02 -4.33
C ALA A 97 -4.56 5.58 -4.84
N ARG A 98 -3.55 6.38 -4.52
CA ARG A 98 -2.14 6.10 -4.85
C ARG A 98 -1.22 6.53 -3.73
N PHE A 99 -0.17 5.76 -3.48
CA PHE A 99 0.96 6.14 -2.65
C PHE A 99 2.24 6.06 -3.49
N VAL A 100 3.15 7.01 -3.26
CA VAL A 100 4.49 7.05 -3.84
C VAL A 100 5.47 7.33 -2.70
N GLU A 101 6.66 6.73 -2.73
CA GLU A 101 7.77 6.88 -1.76
C GLU A 101 7.93 8.28 -1.10
N SER A 102 7.60 9.37 -1.79
CA SER A 102 7.77 10.75 -1.31
C SER A 102 6.70 11.28 -0.35
N GLU A 103 5.66 10.50 -0.04
CA GLU A 103 4.55 10.98 0.78
C GLU A 103 4.94 11.18 2.25
N PRO A 104 4.34 12.18 2.94
CA PRO A 104 4.79 12.59 4.27
C PRO A 104 4.30 11.70 5.42
N VAL A 105 3.39 10.77 5.15
CA VAL A 105 2.77 9.87 6.13
C VAL A 105 2.82 8.43 5.63
N PRO A 106 2.74 7.42 6.52
CA PRO A 106 2.86 6.01 6.13
C PRO A 106 1.85 5.60 5.05
N ALA A 107 2.24 4.68 4.18
CA ALA A 107 1.43 4.21 3.05
C ALA A 107 -0.03 3.89 3.39
N ALA A 108 -0.29 3.15 4.48
CA ALA A 108 -1.65 2.78 4.87
C ALA A 108 -2.52 4.01 5.20
N VAL A 109 -1.97 4.97 5.96
CA VAL A 109 -2.65 6.22 6.33
C VAL A 109 -2.91 7.07 5.09
N HIS A 110 -1.89 7.26 4.25
CA HIS A 110 -1.99 8.08 3.04
C HIS A 110 -3.06 7.54 2.08
N LEU A 111 -3.06 6.24 1.84
CA LEU A 111 -4.05 5.60 0.98
C LEU A 111 -5.45 5.71 1.56
N ALA A 112 -5.63 5.37 2.85
CA ALA A 112 -6.94 5.43 3.50
C ALA A 112 -7.57 6.82 3.46
N SER A 113 -6.76 7.88 3.62
CA SER A 113 -7.24 9.27 3.54
C SER A 113 -7.81 9.68 2.18
N GLN A 114 -7.51 8.94 1.11
CA GLN A 114 -7.98 9.25 -0.25
C GLN A 114 -9.36 8.67 -0.55
N PHE A 115 -9.78 7.60 0.16
CA PHE A 115 -11.05 6.93 -0.07
C PHE A 115 -11.94 6.82 1.18
N SER A 116 -11.52 7.38 2.32
CA SER A 116 -12.28 7.41 3.57
C SER A 116 -12.08 8.75 4.30
N ASP A 117 -12.69 8.91 5.48
CA ASP A 117 -12.58 10.10 6.33
C ASP A 117 -11.34 10.06 7.28
N VAL A 118 -10.33 9.25 6.99
CA VAL A 118 -9.05 9.22 7.75
C VAL A 118 -8.29 10.53 7.55
N ASP A 119 -7.98 11.23 8.64
CA ASP A 119 -7.21 12.47 8.60
C ASP A 119 -5.70 12.18 8.83
N PRO A 120 -4.83 12.44 7.86
CA PRO A 120 -3.41 12.14 7.99
C PRO A 120 -2.70 13.01 9.05
N GLU A 121 -3.30 14.10 9.52
CA GLU A 121 -2.72 14.93 10.59
C GLU A 121 -2.82 14.28 11.99
N ASP A 122 -3.61 13.20 12.13
CA ASP A 122 -3.72 12.43 13.38
C ASP A 122 -2.57 11.43 13.59
N TYR A 123 -1.60 11.35 12.64
CA TYR A 123 -0.52 10.35 12.59
C TYR A 123 0.89 10.93 12.55
#